data_AF-A0A7Y5LVI2-F1
#
_entry.id   AF-A0A7Y5LVI2-F1
#
_cell.length_a   1.000
_cell.length_b   1.000
_cell.length_c   1.000
_cell.angle_alpha   90.00
_cell.angle_beta   90.00
_cell.angle_gamma   90.00
#
_symmetry.space_group_name_H-M   'P 1'
#
loop_
_entity.id
_entity.type
_entity.pdbx_description
1 polymer ?
#
loop_
_entity_poly.entity_id
_entity_poly.type
_entity_poly.pdbx_seq_one_letter_code
_entity_poly.pdbx_strand_id
1 'polypeptide(L)'
;MHRCRPVLFLLLAAAAVGVAQTPGPAEELAARAEKLRGLVADLDSEDVSKREDAWGALLAAGGEAIPYLVDSIRRKGASQQLKVLQRLVEEENEPLPPELRMTAEDLKALIASRAEFRPDRDATRKYMYAKFLDAVDLYRKKHYQSALEHARAIQKLEPALDFNDTIVKLKKACEQGIIQATLVRSTVSVSHAICKDGQILKFTFELTNMSTDTVTIWLGDALLQNDPAVRSQVIDRNSQLEVEFREASCEPDGSSSEIVSAEPSLLKRYSIELKTAQTLRLAVVERLAEASDTHLKKLRARARLRFHSITGPGGGFPNPMELVFEETEARIFPGNLAEAQVDPFQGMLRALDAQDRLGVYLFANLVTEADRGMATEALMKALKHPQANEEDGRVLRNCLAVVTGQAFGKNEEWLRWHDAQSRK
;
A
#
# COMPACT_ATOMS: atom_id res chain seq x y z
N MET A 1 46.86 -28.85 57.30
CA MET A 1 47.79 -29.58 56.41
C MET A 1 47.45 -29.14 54.98
N HIS A 2 48.24 -28.41 54.18
CA HIS A 2 49.64 -28.59 53.74
C HIS A 2 49.87 -30.01 53.18
N ARG A 3 50.31 -30.29 51.94
CA ARG A 3 50.80 -29.51 50.75
C ARG A 3 50.18 -30.16 49.45
N CYS A 4 50.33 -29.74 48.19
CA CYS A 4 51.15 -28.72 47.51
C CYS A 4 50.48 -28.20 46.19
N ARG A 5 51.29 -27.71 45.23
CA ARG A 5 51.04 -27.50 43.76
C ARG A 5 52.17 -28.25 42.98
N PRO A 6 52.49 -28.02 41.66
CA PRO A 6 51.82 -27.36 40.52
C PRO A 6 51.92 -28.16 39.17
N VAL A 7 51.67 -27.47 38.02
CA VAL A 7 52.07 -27.83 36.62
C VAL A 7 51.15 -28.87 35.94
N LEU A 8 50.70 -28.77 34.67
CA LEU A 8 51.25 -28.16 33.44
C LEU A 8 50.21 -27.38 32.59
N PHE A 9 50.75 -26.49 31.73
CA PHE A 9 50.09 -25.75 30.63
C PHE A 9 49.44 -26.63 29.53
N LEU A 10 48.67 -25.95 28.66
CA LEU A 10 48.29 -26.34 27.28
C LEU A 10 47.32 -27.51 27.08
N LEU A 11 46.04 -27.18 26.81
CA LEU A 11 45.27 -27.78 25.71
C LEU A 11 44.13 -26.85 25.29
N LEU A 12 44.47 -25.95 24.37
CA LEU A 12 43.53 -25.09 23.63
C LEU A 12 43.18 -25.82 22.32
N ALA A 13 41.96 -25.62 21.82
CA ALA A 13 41.44 -26.12 20.54
C ALA A 13 41.23 -27.65 20.38
N ALA A 14 40.00 -28.10 20.67
CA ALA A 14 39.29 -29.14 19.89
C ALA A 14 37.78 -29.23 20.25
N ALA A 15 37.12 -28.10 20.49
CA ALA A 15 35.66 -28.03 20.61
C ALA A 15 35.10 -27.18 19.47
N ALA A 16 35.35 -27.62 18.23
CA ALA A 16 34.67 -27.10 17.05
C ALA A 16 33.21 -27.58 17.11
N VAL A 17 32.39 -26.86 17.87
CA VAL A 17 30.93 -26.99 17.82
C VAL A 17 30.54 -26.73 16.38
N GLY A 18 30.04 -27.76 15.71
CA GLY A 18 29.47 -27.68 14.37
C GLY A 18 28.17 -26.89 14.42
N VAL A 19 28.26 -25.58 14.59
CA VAL A 19 27.17 -24.66 14.28
C VAL A 19 27.04 -24.69 12.76
N ALA A 20 26.12 -25.53 12.28
CA ALA A 20 25.64 -25.43 10.93
C ALA A 20 25.07 -24.02 10.76
N GLN A 21 25.82 -23.16 10.06
CA GLN A 21 25.32 -21.88 9.61
C GLN A 21 24.19 -22.19 8.63
N THR A 22 22.94 -22.10 9.10
CA THR A 22 21.79 -22.03 8.19
C THR A 22 21.99 -20.78 7.33
N PRO A 23 22.17 -20.92 6.01
CA PRO A 23 22.43 -19.79 5.13
C PRO A 23 21.32 -18.75 5.22
N GLY A 24 21.66 -17.48 5.03
CA GLY A 24 20.66 -16.42 5.00
C GLY A 24 19.70 -16.59 3.81
N PRO A 25 18.48 -16.03 3.85
CA PRO A 25 17.51 -16.20 2.76
C PRO A 25 18.02 -15.72 1.38
N ALA A 26 18.96 -14.78 1.34
CA ALA A 26 19.64 -14.37 0.10
C ALA A 26 20.65 -15.40 -0.42
N GLU A 27 21.34 -16.12 0.47
CA GLU A 27 22.29 -17.19 0.12
C GLU A 27 21.56 -18.46 -0.32
N GLU A 28 20.42 -18.79 0.32
CA GLU A 28 19.52 -19.85 -0.12
C GLU A 28 18.99 -19.61 -1.53
N LEU A 29 18.53 -18.39 -1.83
CA LEU A 29 18.09 -18.00 -3.18
C LEU A 29 19.23 -18.06 -4.21
N ALA A 30 20.44 -17.64 -3.85
CA ALA A 30 21.61 -17.74 -4.73
C ALA A 30 22.00 -19.20 -5.02
N ALA A 31 22.05 -20.05 -3.99
CA ALA A 31 22.33 -21.48 -4.14
C ALA A 31 21.25 -22.20 -4.97
N ARG A 32 19.97 -21.84 -4.79
CA ARG A 32 18.84 -22.37 -5.56
C ARG A 32 18.88 -21.92 -7.03
N ALA A 33 19.22 -20.67 -7.30
CA ALA A 33 19.42 -20.16 -8.66
C ALA A 33 20.59 -20.86 -9.37
N GLU A 34 21.71 -21.08 -8.68
CA GLU A 34 22.86 -21.78 -9.27
C GLU A 34 22.58 -23.26 -9.51
N LYS A 35 21.85 -23.92 -8.61
CA LYS A 35 21.33 -25.29 -8.82
C LYS A 35 20.45 -25.37 -10.07
N LEU A 36 19.51 -24.43 -10.28
CA LEU A 36 18.66 -24.40 -11.47
C LEU A 36 19.47 -24.17 -12.76
N ARG A 37 20.50 -23.31 -12.74
CA ARG A 37 21.42 -23.15 -13.89
C ARG A 37 22.19 -24.43 -14.20
N GLY A 38 22.67 -25.13 -13.17
CA GLY A 38 23.34 -26.43 -13.30
C GLY A 38 22.45 -27.45 -14.00
N LEU A 39 21.22 -27.64 -13.51
CA LEU A 39 20.25 -28.56 -14.12
C LEU A 39 19.91 -28.18 -15.58
N VAL A 40 19.79 -26.87 -15.89
CA VAL A 40 19.56 -26.42 -17.28
C VAL A 40 20.75 -26.68 -18.20
N ALA A 41 21.98 -26.72 -17.65
CA ALA A 41 23.18 -27.13 -18.38
C ALA A 41 23.28 -28.67 -18.53
N ASP A 42 22.87 -29.43 -17.51
CA ASP A 42 22.85 -30.90 -17.55
C ASP A 42 21.86 -31.47 -18.59
N LEU A 43 20.85 -30.69 -19.02
CA LEU A 43 20.02 -31.02 -20.18
C LEU A 43 20.79 -31.10 -21.52
N ASP A 44 21.95 -30.43 -21.64
CA ASP A 44 22.86 -30.55 -22.78
C ASP A 44 23.89 -31.69 -22.61
N SER A 45 23.93 -32.38 -21.47
CA SER A 45 24.90 -33.44 -21.18
C SER A 45 24.77 -34.61 -22.16
N GLU A 46 25.88 -35.25 -22.54
CA GLU A 46 25.84 -36.46 -23.38
C GLU A 46 25.26 -37.68 -22.62
N ASP A 47 25.38 -37.68 -21.30
CA ASP A 47 24.88 -38.70 -20.37
C ASP A 47 23.34 -38.68 -20.29
N VAL A 48 22.72 -39.82 -20.64
CA VAL A 48 21.25 -39.98 -20.63
C VAL A 48 20.68 -39.81 -19.24
N SER A 49 21.31 -40.41 -18.21
CA SER A 49 20.80 -40.38 -16.83
C SER A 49 20.76 -38.95 -16.32
N LYS A 50 21.84 -38.19 -16.52
CA LYS A 50 21.91 -36.78 -16.09
C LYS A 50 20.88 -35.90 -16.78
N ARG A 51 20.58 -36.14 -18.07
CA ARG A 51 19.50 -35.42 -18.77
C ARG A 51 18.12 -35.75 -18.19
N GLU A 52 17.86 -37.01 -17.85
CA GLU A 52 16.57 -37.44 -17.27
C GLU A 52 16.39 -36.97 -15.83
N ASP A 53 17.45 -37.02 -15.01
CA ASP A 53 17.48 -36.47 -13.66
C ASP A 53 17.29 -34.95 -13.67
N ALA A 54 17.99 -34.24 -14.57
CA ALA A 54 17.84 -32.80 -14.74
C ALA A 54 16.45 -32.41 -15.24
N TRP A 55 15.89 -33.18 -16.17
CA TRP A 55 14.52 -33.02 -16.64
C TRP A 55 13.51 -33.15 -15.50
N GLY A 56 13.57 -34.23 -14.72
CA GLY A 56 12.68 -34.46 -13.58
C GLY A 56 12.80 -33.37 -12.52
N ALA A 57 14.03 -32.96 -12.19
CA ALA A 57 14.30 -31.91 -11.21
C ALA A 57 13.84 -30.52 -11.67
N LEU A 58 13.87 -30.22 -12.98
CA LEU A 58 13.37 -28.96 -13.53
C LEU A 58 11.84 -28.92 -13.63
N LEU A 59 11.18 -30.04 -13.94
CA LEU A 59 9.72 -30.13 -13.83
C LEU A 59 9.26 -29.96 -12.38
N ALA A 60 9.93 -30.63 -11.43
CA ALA A 60 9.64 -30.49 -10.00
C ALA A 60 9.89 -29.07 -9.44
N ALA A 61 10.62 -28.21 -10.16
CA ALA A 61 10.83 -26.81 -9.80
C ALA A 61 9.74 -25.85 -10.35
N GLY A 62 8.84 -26.33 -11.24
CA GLY A 62 7.71 -25.55 -11.76
C GLY A 62 8.13 -24.25 -12.45
N GLY A 63 7.31 -23.20 -12.30
CA GLY A 63 7.56 -21.87 -12.85
C GLY A 63 8.91 -21.22 -12.48
N GLU A 64 9.59 -21.65 -11.41
CA GLU A 64 10.93 -21.12 -11.05
C GLU A 64 12.02 -21.48 -12.07
N ALA A 65 11.86 -22.59 -12.80
CA ALA A 65 12.83 -23.02 -13.82
C ALA A 65 12.73 -22.23 -15.14
N ILE A 66 11.56 -21.64 -15.43
CA ILE A 66 11.24 -21.00 -16.71
C ILE A 66 12.26 -19.91 -17.13
N PRO A 67 12.67 -18.95 -16.27
CA PRO A 67 13.60 -17.90 -16.67
C PRO A 67 14.97 -18.44 -17.11
N TYR A 68 15.44 -19.52 -16.50
CA TYR A 68 16.73 -20.14 -16.78
C TYR A 68 16.69 -20.98 -18.06
N LEU A 69 15.58 -21.71 -18.29
CA LEU A 69 15.32 -22.41 -19.55
C LEU A 69 15.24 -21.42 -20.72
N VAL A 70 14.50 -20.32 -20.58
CA VAL A 70 14.39 -19.28 -21.60
C VAL A 70 15.74 -18.63 -21.92
N ASP A 71 16.56 -18.30 -20.92
CA ASP A 71 17.91 -17.74 -21.13
C ASP A 71 18.84 -18.75 -21.83
N SER A 72 18.79 -20.04 -21.47
CA SER A 72 19.58 -21.08 -22.15
C SER A 72 19.15 -21.30 -23.60
N ILE A 73 17.84 -21.39 -23.86
CA ILE A 73 17.27 -21.53 -25.22
C ILE A 73 17.68 -20.33 -26.09
N ARG A 74 17.63 -19.10 -25.55
CA ARG A 74 18.07 -17.88 -26.26
C ARG A 74 19.55 -17.89 -26.62
N ARG A 75 20.42 -18.50 -25.80
CA ARG A 75 21.88 -18.53 -26.01
C ARG A 75 22.37 -19.68 -26.88
N LYS A 76 21.74 -20.85 -26.77
CA LYS A 76 22.22 -22.11 -27.39
C LYS A 76 21.29 -22.73 -28.42
N GLY A 77 20.01 -22.32 -28.49
CA GLY A 77 19.03 -22.89 -29.43
C GLY A 77 18.74 -24.38 -29.20
N ALA A 78 18.80 -24.83 -27.94
CA ALA A 78 18.82 -26.25 -27.60
C ALA A 78 17.41 -26.86 -27.44
N SER A 79 17.23 -28.05 -28.01
CA SER A 79 15.91 -28.65 -28.28
C SER A 79 15.30 -29.44 -27.11
N GLN A 80 16.09 -29.82 -26.10
CA GLN A 80 15.58 -30.54 -24.93
C GLN A 80 14.99 -29.58 -23.90
N GLN A 81 15.67 -28.47 -23.64
CA GLN A 81 15.21 -27.34 -22.82
C GLN A 81 13.86 -26.81 -23.33
N LEU A 82 13.68 -26.78 -24.66
CA LEU A 82 12.41 -26.37 -25.26
C LEU A 82 11.24 -27.28 -24.85
N LYS A 83 11.47 -28.60 -24.78
CA LYS A 83 10.42 -29.56 -24.40
C LYS A 83 10.14 -29.53 -22.89
N VAL A 84 11.15 -29.29 -22.05
CA VAL A 84 10.93 -29.03 -20.60
C VAL A 84 10.10 -27.77 -20.43
N LEU A 85 10.44 -26.69 -21.16
CA LEU A 85 9.70 -25.44 -21.12
C LEU A 85 8.26 -25.60 -21.64
N GLN A 86 8.04 -26.36 -22.72
CA GLN A 86 6.69 -26.70 -23.21
C GLN A 86 5.86 -27.34 -22.11
N ARG A 87 6.40 -28.36 -21.44
CA ARG A 87 5.69 -29.12 -20.42
C ARG A 87 5.41 -28.31 -19.15
N LEU A 88 6.36 -27.49 -18.70
CA LEU A 88 6.14 -26.54 -17.60
C LEU A 88 5.04 -25.52 -17.93
N VAL A 89 5.01 -25.02 -19.16
CA VAL A 89 3.98 -24.09 -19.62
C VAL A 89 2.62 -24.78 -19.75
N GLU A 90 2.57 -26.06 -20.16
CA GLU A 90 1.35 -26.87 -20.20
C GLU A 90 0.80 -27.15 -18.78
N GLU A 91 1.66 -27.52 -17.83
CA GLU A 91 1.30 -27.80 -16.44
C GLU A 91 0.86 -26.51 -15.69
N GLU A 92 1.51 -25.36 -15.93
CA GLU A 92 1.08 -24.04 -15.39
C GLU A 92 -0.18 -23.46 -16.09
N ASN A 93 -0.49 -23.88 -17.33
CA ASN A 93 -1.69 -23.45 -18.06
C ASN A 93 -2.95 -24.26 -17.71
N GLU A 94 -2.82 -25.40 -17.03
CA GLU A 94 -3.93 -26.28 -16.68
C GLU A 94 -5.08 -25.61 -15.89
N PRO A 95 -4.83 -24.68 -14.92
CA PRO A 95 -5.89 -23.93 -14.24
C PRO A 95 -6.47 -22.75 -15.04
N LEU A 96 -5.94 -22.39 -16.21
CA LEU A 96 -6.40 -21.23 -16.98
C LEU A 96 -7.60 -21.57 -17.90
N PRO A 97 -8.53 -20.62 -18.15
CA PRO A 97 -9.58 -20.77 -19.16
C PRO A 97 -9.00 -21.10 -20.55
N PRO A 98 -9.67 -21.93 -21.39
CA PRO A 98 -9.14 -22.36 -22.69
C PRO A 98 -8.72 -21.21 -23.62
N GLU A 99 -9.43 -20.09 -23.55
CA GLU A 99 -9.19 -18.86 -24.33
C GLU A 99 -7.86 -18.15 -24.00
N LEU A 100 -7.21 -18.51 -22.88
CA LEU A 100 -5.96 -17.91 -22.39
C LEU A 100 -4.77 -18.88 -22.42
N ARG A 101 -4.98 -20.12 -22.90
CA ARG A 101 -3.91 -21.14 -23.01
C ARG A 101 -3.11 -20.89 -24.28
N MET A 102 -1.78 -20.82 -24.15
CA MET A 102 -0.88 -20.75 -25.30
C MET A 102 -0.68 -22.17 -25.85
N THR A 103 -0.92 -22.39 -27.15
CA THR A 103 -0.88 -23.75 -27.73
C THR A 103 0.54 -24.16 -28.13
N ALA A 104 0.75 -25.47 -28.27
CA ALA A 104 2.01 -26.01 -28.80
C ALA A 104 2.28 -25.60 -30.27
N GLU A 105 1.24 -25.18 -31.02
CA GLU A 105 1.36 -24.66 -32.37
C GLU A 105 1.77 -23.18 -32.37
N ASP A 106 1.22 -22.36 -31.47
CA ASP A 106 1.69 -20.98 -31.25
C ASP A 106 3.17 -20.93 -30.89
N LEU A 107 3.61 -21.85 -30.01
CA LEU A 107 5.01 -21.93 -29.62
C LEU A 107 5.90 -22.41 -30.79
N LYS A 108 5.43 -23.33 -31.63
CA LYS A 108 6.16 -23.73 -32.86
C LYS A 108 6.24 -22.57 -33.87
N ALA A 109 5.18 -21.78 -34.03
CA ALA A 109 5.16 -20.62 -34.92
C ALA A 109 6.15 -19.54 -34.46
N LEU A 110 6.25 -19.30 -33.14
CA LEU A 110 7.23 -18.42 -32.48
C LEU A 110 8.70 -18.83 -32.73
N ILE A 111 8.97 -20.10 -33.00
CA ILE A 111 10.31 -20.65 -33.26
C ILE A 111 10.60 -20.69 -34.77
N ALA A 112 9.58 -20.91 -35.60
CA ALA A 112 9.69 -21.01 -37.05
C ALA A 112 9.88 -19.66 -37.76
N SER A 113 9.48 -18.54 -37.14
CA SER A 113 9.59 -17.16 -37.66
C SER A 113 11.03 -16.59 -37.65
N ARG A 114 12.02 -17.43 -37.98
CA ARG A 114 13.47 -17.20 -37.81
C ARG A 114 14.08 -16.15 -38.77
N ALA A 115 13.29 -15.44 -39.57
CA ALA A 115 13.76 -14.53 -40.63
C ALA A 115 13.57 -13.04 -40.32
N GLU A 116 12.48 -12.65 -39.65
CA GLU A 116 12.26 -11.28 -39.16
C GLU A 116 11.52 -11.34 -37.82
N PHE A 117 12.27 -11.29 -36.71
CA PHE A 117 11.69 -11.33 -35.37
C PHE A 117 11.09 -9.96 -34.99
N ARG A 118 9.97 -9.62 -35.64
CA ARG A 118 8.98 -8.74 -35.02
C ARG A 118 8.16 -9.63 -34.11
N PRO A 119 8.26 -9.51 -32.76
CA PRO A 119 7.34 -10.24 -31.91
C PRO A 119 5.92 -9.87 -32.30
N ASP A 120 5.00 -10.83 -32.26
CA ASP A 120 3.58 -10.48 -32.26
C ASP A 120 3.34 -9.65 -30.98
N ARG A 121 3.28 -8.33 -31.19
CA ARG A 121 3.26 -7.36 -30.10
C ARG A 121 2.08 -7.63 -29.18
N ASP A 122 0.97 -8.15 -29.70
CA ASP A 122 -0.22 -8.39 -28.90
C ASP A 122 -0.07 -9.58 -27.96
N ALA A 123 0.62 -10.65 -28.35
CA ALA A 123 0.89 -11.80 -27.47
C ALA A 123 1.80 -11.41 -26.29
N THR A 124 2.96 -10.80 -26.59
CA THR A 124 3.89 -10.32 -25.56
C THR A 124 3.24 -9.26 -24.66
N ARG A 125 2.47 -8.34 -25.23
CA ARG A 125 1.73 -7.31 -24.50
C ARG A 125 0.68 -7.90 -23.56
N LYS A 126 -0.14 -8.86 -24.02
CA LYS A 126 -1.13 -9.56 -23.19
C LYS A 126 -0.48 -10.27 -22.00
N TYR A 127 0.61 -11.00 -22.23
CA TYR A 127 1.35 -11.69 -21.17
C TYR A 127 1.95 -10.70 -20.14
N MET A 128 2.63 -9.65 -20.61
CA MET A 128 3.20 -8.63 -19.72
C MET A 128 2.12 -7.83 -18.97
N TYR A 129 0.94 -7.64 -19.57
CA TYR A 129 -0.19 -7.01 -18.92
C TYR A 129 -0.78 -7.89 -17.81
N ALA A 130 -0.92 -9.21 -18.03
CA ALA A 130 -1.30 -10.15 -16.98
C ALA A 130 -0.32 -10.12 -15.80
N LYS A 131 1.00 -10.14 -16.06
CA LYS A 131 2.03 -10.01 -15.01
C LYS A 131 2.04 -8.64 -14.33
N PHE A 132 1.61 -7.58 -15.01
CA PHE A 132 1.38 -6.29 -14.38
C PHE A 132 0.17 -6.32 -13.42
N LEU A 133 -0.93 -7.02 -13.76
CA LEU A 133 -2.06 -7.22 -12.86
C LEU A 133 -1.67 -8.04 -11.62
N ASP A 134 -0.88 -9.12 -11.78
CA ASP A 134 -0.32 -9.89 -10.64
C ASP A 134 0.44 -8.95 -9.67
N ALA A 135 1.24 -8.03 -10.19
CA ALA A 135 1.99 -7.05 -9.39
C ALA A 135 1.08 -6.01 -8.69
N VAL A 136 -0.02 -5.59 -9.33
CA VAL A 136 -1.04 -4.72 -8.73
C VAL A 136 -1.77 -5.41 -7.57
N ASP A 137 -2.07 -6.70 -7.70
CA ASP A 137 -2.72 -7.45 -6.62
C ASP A 137 -1.78 -7.77 -5.45
N LEU A 138 -0.48 -7.99 -5.71
CA LEU A 138 0.55 -8.02 -4.68
C LEU A 138 0.64 -6.67 -3.93
N TYR A 139 0.61 -5.54 -4.65
CA TYR A 139 0.59 -4.21 -4.05
C TYR A 139 -0.66 -3.98 -3.18
N ARG A 140 -1.85 -4.36 -3.65
CA ARG A 140 -3.11 -4.29 -2.86
C ARG A 140 -3.05 -5.11 -1.58
N LYS A 141 -2.41 -6.28 -1.61
CA LYS A 141 -2.14 -7.15 -0.44
C LYS A 141 -1.01 -6.64 0.46
N LYS A 142 -0.43 -5.46 0.19
CA LYS A 142 0.71 -4.84 0.88
C LYS A 142 2.03 -5.62 0.77
N HIS A 143 2.17 -6.52 -0.21
CA HIS A 143 3.42 -7.21 -0.53
C HIS A 143 4.31 -6.35 -1.44
N TYR A 144 4.69 -5.16 -0.96
CA TYR A 144 5.31 -4.11 -1.76
C TYR A 144 6.66 -4.53 -2.38
N GLN A 145 7.46 -5.34 -1.69
CA GLN A 145 8.75 -5.84 -2.19
C GLN A 145 8.55 -6.74 -3.43
N SER A 146 7.68 -7.75 -3.33
CA SER A 146 7.37 -8.66 -4.44
C SER A 146 6.72 -7.92 -5.62
N ALA A 147 5.81 -6.97 -5.35
CA ALA A 147 5.22 -6.12 -6.38
C ALA A 147 6.28 -5.28 -7.13
N LEU A 148 7.27 -4.73 -6.40
CA LEU A 148 8.39 -3.99 -6.98
C LEU A 148 9.30 -4.87 -7.84
N GLU A 149 9.59 -6.09 -7.39
CA GLU A 149 10.39 -7.07 -8.13
C GLU A 149 9.72 -7.48 -9.44
N HIS A 150 8.41 -7.79 -9.40
CA HIS A 150 7.63 -8.07 -10.60
C HIS A 150 7.63 -6.88 -11.58
N ALA A 151 7.36 -5.66 -11.09
CA ALA A 151 7.35 -4.46 -11.93
C ALA A 151 8.74 -4.14 -12.53
N ARG A 152 9.82 -4.39 -11.79
CA ARG A 152 11.21 -4.29 -12.29
C ARG A 152 11.52 -5.37 -13.33
N ALA A 153 11.02 -6.60 -13.15
CA ALA A 153 11.20 -7.69 -14.11
C ALA A 153 10.50 -7.38 -15.45
N ILE A 154 9.23 -6.96 -15.43
CA ILE A 154 8.47 -6.61 -16.65
C ILE A 154 9.20 -5.50 -17.43
N GLN A 155 9.60 -4.41 -16.76
CA GLN A 155 10.30 -3.29 -17.40
C GLN A 155 11.69 -3.68 -17.94
N LYS A 156 12.39 -4.62 -17.30
CA LYS A 156 13.68 -5.12 -17.77
C LYS A 156 13.53 -6.04 -18.99
N LEU A 157 12.43 -6.79 -19.07
CA LEU A 157 12.14 -7.70 -20.17
C LEU A 157 11.62 -6.95 -21.41
N GLU A 158 10.67 -6.03 -21.22
CA GLU A 158 9.98 -5.32 -22.32
C GLU A 158 9.82 -3.82 -21.99
N PRO A 159 10.88 -3.00 -22.17
CA PRO A 159 10.83 -1.56 -21.87
C PRO A 159 9.97 -0.75 -22.85
N ALA A 160 9.58 -1.34 -23.99
CA ALA A 160 8.84 -0.67 -25.07
C ALA A 160 7.31 -0.89 -25.02
N LEU A 161 6.77 -1.35 -23.88
CA LEU A 161 5.33 -1.54 -23.68
C LEU A 161 4.57 -0.20 -23.68
N ASP A 162 3.37 -0.19 -24.26
CA ASP A 162 2.46 0.97 -24.32
C ASP A 162 1.97 1.44 -22.94
N PHE A 163 2.07 0.58 -21.92
CA PHE A 163 1.74 0.90 -20.53
C PHE A 163 2.97 0.99 -19.60
N ASN A 164 4.20 1.14 -20.14
CA ASN A 164 5.42 1.26 -19.34
C ASN A 164 5.36 2.41 -18.31
N ASP A 165 4.70 3.53 -18.63
CA ASP A 165 4.46 4.63 -17.69
C ASP A 165 3.67 4.19 -16.45
N THR A 166 2.74 3.25 -16.61
CA THR A 166 1.96 2.67 -15.51
C THR A 166 2.82 1.73 -14.67
N ILE A 167 3.75 1.00 -15.29
CA ILE A 167 4.76 0.20 -14.57
C ILE A 167 5.69 1.10 -13.75
N VAL A 168 6.15 2.23 -14.31
CA VAL A 168 6.96 3.23 -13.59
C VAL A 168 6.20 3.79 -12.39
N LYS A 169 4.91 4.14 -12.56
CA LYS A 169 4.04 4.58 -11.45
C LYS A 169 3.90 3.51 -10.37
N LEU A 170 3.68 2.24 -10.74
CA LEU A 170 3.60 1.13 -9.79
C LEU A 170 4.92 0.91 -9.04
N LYS A 171 6.07 0.94 -9.72
CA LYS A 171 7.39 0.85 -9.07
C LYS A 171 7.56 1.94 -8.01
N LYS A 172 7.25 3.20 -8.36
CA LYS A 172 7.33 4.33 -7.42
C LYS A 172 6.40 4.12 -6.22
N ALA A 173 5.16 3.70 -6.45
CA ALA A 173 4.21 3.40 -5.37
C ALA A 173 4.68 2.25 -4.46
N CYS A 174 5.31 1.22 -5.01
CA CYS A 174 5.88 0.14 -4.21
C CYS A 174 7.09 0.61 -3.38
N GLU A 175 7.98 1.42 -3.95
CA GLU A 175 9.13 2.00 -3.23
C GLU A 175 8.65 2.92 -2.08
N GLN A 176 7.61 3.73 -2.31
CA GLN A 176 6.93 4.50 -1.26
C GLN A 176 6.34 3.61 -0.16
N GLY A 177 5.62 2.55 -0.55
CA GLY A 177 5.01 1.59 0.38
C GLY A 177 6.04 0.84 1.23
N ILE A 178 7.20 0.48 0.66
CA ILE A 178 8.32 -0.11 1.42
C ILE A 178 8.83 0.89 2.46
N ILE A 179 9.14 2.13 2.06
CA ILE A 179 9.67 3.16 2.98
C ILE A 179 8.70 3.43 4.13
N GLN A 180 7.40 3.49 3.86
CA GLN A 180 6.38 3.70 4.88
C GLN A 180 6.15 2.49 5.79
N ALA A 181 6.40 1.27 5.30
CA ALA A 181 6.29 0.04 6.07
C ALA A 181 7.55 -0.24 6.93
N THR A 182 8.75 0.15 6.49
CA THR A 182 10.02 -0.30 7.10
C THR A 182 10.88 0.81 7.71
N LEU A 183 10.86 2.03 7.16
CA LEU A 183 11.76 3.11 7.59
C LEU A 183 11.05 4.20 8.39
N VAL A 184 9.97 4.79 7.85
CA VAL A 184 9.35 5.99 8.43
C VAL A 184 7.84 5.96 8.30
N ARG A 185 7.12 6.05 9.43
CA ARG A 185 5.67 6.27 9.44
C ARG A 185 5.38 7.78 9.35
N SER A 186 4.46 8.17 8.47
CA SER A 186 4.04 9.56 8.26
C SER A 186 2.59 9.78 8.66
N THR A 187 2.36 10.43 9.80
CA THR A 187 1.03 10.62 10.41
C THR A 187 0.60 12.08 10.43
N VAL A 188 -0.70 12.32 10.25
CA VAL A 188 -1.33 13.60 10.62
C VAL A 188 -2.23 13.36 11.81
N SER A 189 -2.08 14.17 12.86
CA SER A 189 -3.02 14.24 13.97
C SER A 189 -3.71 15.61 13.98
N VAL A 190 -4.98 15.65 14.39
CA VAL A 190 -5.71 16.90 14.60
C VAL A 190 -6.02 17.06 16.08
N SER A 191 -5.93 18.30 16.60
CA SER A 191 -6.17 18.58 18.02
C SER A 191 -7.55 18.15 18.51
N HIS A 192 -8.57 18.21 17.65
CA HIS A 192 -9.93 17.79 17.93
C HIS A 192 -10.55 17.19 16.65
N ALA A 193 -10.95 15.91 16.69
CA ALA A 193 -11.66 15.26 15.58
C ALA A 193 -13.13 15.72 15.46
N ILE A 194 -13.71 16.19 16.57
CA ILE A 194 -15.01 16.84 16.66
C ILE A 194 -14.78 18.21 17.28
N CYS A 195 -15.24 19.27 16.62
CA CYS A 195 -14.98 20.65 17.03
C CYS A 195 -16.22 21.53 16.85
N LYS A 196 -16.25 22.63 17.60
CA LYS A 196 -17.30 23.66 17.54
C LYS A 196 -16.84 24.82 16.67
N ASP A 197 -17.82 25.60 16.20
CA ASP A 197 -17.55 26.87 15.53
C ASP A 197 -16.60 27.78 16.33
N GLY A 198 -15.73 28.51 15.62
CA GLY A 198 -14.70 29.39 16.19
C GLY A 198 -13.53 28.69 16.87
N GLN A 199 -13.49 27.35 16.93
CA GLN A 199 -12.39 26.61 17.58
C GLN A 199 -11.15 26.52 16.68
N ILE A 200 -9.95 26.71 17.23
CA ILE A 200 -8.71 26.55 16.46
C ILE A 200 -8.35 25.06 16.37
N LEU A 201 -8.44 24.52 15.15
CA LEU A 201 -7.94 23.20 14.78
C LEU A 201 -6.44 23.26 14.52
N LYS A 202 -5.67 22.33 15.10
CA LYS A 202 -4.23 22.21 14.90
C LYS A 202 -3.93 20.88 14.24
N PHE A 203 -3.56 20.90 12.96
CA PHE A 203 -3.13 19.74 12.20
C PHE A 203 -1.62 19.61 12.33
N THR A 204 -1.18 18.52 12.96
CA THR A 204 0.21 18.26 13.30
C THR A 204 0.75 17.13 12.43
N PHE A 205 1.79 17.43 11.65
CA PHE A 205 2.40 16.52 10.69
C PHE A 205 3.67 15.94 11.29
N GLU A 206 3.72 14.62 11.49
CA GLU A 206 4.79 13.96 12.24
C GLU A 206 5.38 12.78 11.45
N LEU A 207 6.70 12.59 11.58
CA LEU A 207 7.41 11.42 11.06
C LEU A 207 7.99 10.62 12.23
N THR A 208 7.69 9.33 12.28
CA THR A 208 8.25 8.40 13.27
C THR A 208 9.21 7.42 12.60
N ASN A 209 10.44 7.32 13.10
CA ASN A 209 11.37 6.27 12.65
C ASN A 209 10.88 4.90 13.13
N MET A 210 10.62 4.01 12.17
CA MET A 210 10.20 2.61 12.39
C MET A 210 11.38 1.63 12.37
N SER A 211 12.56 2.09 11.92
CA SER A 211 13.79 1.31 11.83
C SER A 211 14.53 1.22 13.17
N THR A 212 15.33 0.16 13.32
CA THR A 212 16.26 -0.06 14.46
C THR A 212 17.38 0.97 14.52
N ASP A 213 17.71 1.58 13.39
CA ASP A 213 18.84 2.49 13.20
C ASP A 213 18.37 3.88 12.76
N THR A 214 19.27 4.87 12.86
CA THR A 214 19.01 6.25 12.42
C THR A 214 18.64 6.28 10.94
N VAL A 215 17.56 7.00 10.62
CA VAL A 215 17.10 7.25 9.25
C VAL A 215 17.32 8.73 8.92
N THR A 216 17.95 9.00 7.78
CA THR A 216 18.17 10.37 7.28
C THR A 216 17.43 10.57 5.96
N ILE A 217 16.53 11.56 5.94
CA ILE A 217 15.80 12.00 4.75
C ILE A 217 16.45 13.27 4.23
N TRP A 218 16.86 13.26 2.96
CA TRP A 218 17.44 14.42 2.26
C TRP A 218 16.36 15.09 1.43
N LEU A 219 16.05 16.35 1.75
CA LEU A 219 14.97 17.07 1.09
C LEU A 219 15.43 17.73 -0.22
N GLY A 220 16.65 18.29 -0.24
CA GLY A 220 17.27 18.92 -1.42
C GLY A 220 18.34 18.07 -2.10
N ASP A 221 18.82 18.52 -3.27
CA ASP A 221 19.89 17.88 -4.04
C ASP A 221 21.21 17.87 -3.26
N ALA A 222 21.78 16.67 -3.06
CA ALA A 222 23.00 16.42 -2.29
C ALA A 222 24.25 17.11 -2.85
N LEU A 223 24.27 17.51 -4.12
CA LEU A 223 25.39 18.23 -4.73
C LEU A 223 25.63 19.63 -4.13
N LEU A 224 24.62 20.19 -3.44
CA LEU A 224 24.67 21.52 -2.81
C LEU A 224 25.28 21.51 -1.39
N GLN A 225 25.82 20.38 -0.94
CA GLN A 225 26.39 20.26 0.41
C GLN A 225 27.58 21.18 0.68
N ASN A 226 28.33 21.63 -0.33
CA ASN A 226 29.63 22.28 -0.13
C ASN A 226 29.63 23.82 -0.02
N ASP A 227 28.51 24.51 -0.29
CA ASP A 227 28.45 25.98 -0.20
C ASP A 227 27.36 26.48 0.77
N PRO A 228 27.72 27.04 1.95
CA PRO A 228 26.77 27.61 2.91
C PRO A 228 25.90 28.74 2.35
N ALA A 229 26.36 29.50 1.36
CA ALA A 229 25.62 30.61 0.77
C ALA A 229 24.47 30.12 -0.13
N VAL A 230 24.63 28.94 -0.76
CA VAL A 230 23.63 28.36 -1.67
C VAL A 230 22.53 27.61 -0.91
N ARG A 231 22.84 27.05 0.27
CA ARG A 231 21.90 26.32 1.15
C ARG A 231 20.65 27.11 1.55
N SER A 232 20.70 28.45 1.55
CA SER A 232 19.55 29.32 1.89
C SER A 232 18.72 29.74 0.68
N GLN A 233 19.27 29.64 -0.53
CA GLN A 233 18.60 30.07 -1.78
C GLN A 233 18.00 28.90 -2.56
N VAL A 234 18.50 27.68 -2.36
CA VAL A 234 17.98 26.47 -3.02
C VAL A 234 17.20 25.59 -2.03
N ILE A 235 16.10 26.15 -1.51
CA ILE A 235 14.93 25.32 -1.21
C ILE A 235 14.29 25.05 -2.57
N ASP A 236 14.64 23.92 -3.17
CA ASP A 236 14.10 23.51 -4.47
C ASP A 236 12.56 23.46 -4.41
N ARG A 237 11.90 23.81 -5.52
CA ARG A 237 10.45 23.66 -5.66
C ARG A 237 10.00 22.20 -5.50
N ASN A 238 10.92 21.26 -5.62
CA ASN A 238 10.69 19.83 -5.39
C ASN A 238 10.83 19.40 -3.90
N SER A 239 11.32 20.25 -3.01
CA SER A 239 11.63 19.92 -1.60
C SER A 239 10.55 20.42 -0.63
N GLN A 240 9.29 20.06 -0.91
CA GLN A 240 8.13 20.70 -0.27
C GLN A 240 7.27 19.72 0.56
N LEU A 241 6.83 20.19 1.73
CA LEU A 241 5.68 19.63 2.43
C LEU A 241 4.44 20.36 1.89
N GLU A 242 3.83 19.77 0.88
CA GLU A 242 2.56 20.24 0.31
C GLU A 242 1.43 19.74 1.23
N VAL A 243 0.66 20.66 1.81
CA VAL A 243 -0.52 20.33 2.63
C VAL A 243 -1.78 20.74 1.87
N GLU A 244 -2.64 19.76 1.61
CA GLU A 244 -3.91 19.87 0.89
C GLU A 244 -5.03 19.77 1.93
N PHE A 245 -5.88 20.80 1.99
CA PHE A 245 -7.09 20.82 2.81
C PHE A 245 -8.32 20.71 1.92
N ARG A 246 -9.21 19.78 2.26
CA ARG A 246 -10.50 19.58 1.61
C ARG A 246 -11.59 19.90 2.60
N GLU A 247 -12.35 20.95 2.34
CA GLU A 247 -13.52 21.31 3.12
C GLU A 247 -14.76 20.86 2.37
N ALA A 248 -15.46 19.86 2.93
CA ALA A 248 -16.74 19.40 2.42
C ALA A 248 -17.88 19.91 3.31
N SER A 249 -18.79 20.70 2.75
CA SER A 249 -20.08 20.97 3.39
C SER A 249 -21.02 19.81 3.08
N CYS A 250 -21.48 19.10 4.10
CA CYS A 250 -22.26 17.87 3.98
C CYS A 250 -23.71 18.08 4.41
N GLU A 251 -24.63 17.76 3.50
CA GLU A 251 -26.07 17.83 3.73
C GLU A 251 -26.63 16.56 4.38
N PRO A 252 -27.79 16.64 5.07
CA PRO A 252 -28.46 15.48 5.63
C PRO A 252 -28.82 14.41 4.60
N ASP A 253 -29.07 14.79 3.34
CA ASP A 253 -29.43 13.86 2.26
C ASP A 253 -28.25 13.06 1.68
N GLY A 254 -27.02 13.42 2.07
CA GLY A 254 -25.77 12.80 1.61
C GLY A 254 -25.09 13.53 0.46
N SER A 255 -25.65 14.64 -0.04
CA SER A 255 -24.96 15.52 -0.97
C SER A 255 -23.85 16.32 -0.27
N SER A 256 -22.83 16.74 -1.03
CA SER A 256 -21.74 17.55 -0.50
C SER A 256 -21.09 18.43 -1.56
N SER A 257 -20.76 19.66 -1.19
CA SER A 257 -19.88 20.55 -1.96
C SER A 257 -18.48 20.54 -1.35
N GLU A 258 -17.45 20.34 -2.18
CA GLU A 258 -16.04 20.25 -1.75
C GLU A 258 -15.24 21.44 -2.27
N ILE A 259 -14.54 22.14 -1.36
CA ILE A 259 -13.58 23.20 -1.67
C ILE A 259 -12.19 22.66 -1.34
N VAL A 260 -11.26 22.75 -2.28
CA VAL A 260 -9.86 22.34 -2.09
C VAL A 260 -9.00 23.59 -1.94
N SER A 261 -8.24 23.67 -0.84
CA SER A 261 -7.18 24.67 -0.63
C SER A 261 -5.84 23.97 -0.41
N ALA A 262 -4.74 24.65 -0.74
CA ALA A 262 -3.39 24.14 -0.53
C ALA A 262 -2.57 25.20 0.21
N GLU A 263 -1.83 24.77 1.24
CA GLU A 263 -0.89 25.63 1.94
C GLU A 263 0.48 25.64 1.25
N PRO A 264 1.19 26.78 1.24
CA PRO A 264 2.56 26.86 0.73
C PRO A 264 3.51 26.01 1.60
N SER A 265 4.61 25.54 1.00
CA SER A 265 5.58 24.67 1.69
C SER A 265 6.03 25.21 3.04
N LEU A 266 5.76 24.42 4.08
CA LEU A 266 6.01 24.78 5.48
C LEU A 266 7.43 24.40 5.95
N LEU A 267 8.17 23.62 5.16
CA LEU A 267 9.51 23.14 5.52
C LEU A 267 10.61 24.09 5.04
N LYS A 268 11.40 24.57 6.01
CA LYS A 268 12.67 25.28 5.80
C LYS A 268 13.85 24.41 6.27
N ARG A 269 13.88 23.15 5.85
CA ARG A 269 14.93 22.18 6.21
C ARG A 269 15.50 21.55 4.94
N TYR A 270 16.79 21.22 4.98
CA TYR A 270 17.50 20.56 3.88
C TYR A 270 17.64 19.04 4.12
N SER A 271 17.70 18.62 5.39
CA SER A 271 17.64 17.22 5.80
C SER A 271 16.84 17.05 7.10
N ILE A 272 16.40 15.81 7.34
CA ILE A 272 15.72 15.36 8.55
C ILE A 272 16.45 14.08 9.01
N GLU A 273 17.05 14.12 10.19
CA GLU A 273 17.62 12.95 10.85
C GLU A 273 16.66 12.48 11.95
N LEU A 274 16.30 11.20 11.94
CA LEU A 274 15.42 10.55 12.91
C LEU A 274 16.17 9.40 13.57
N LYS A 275 16.43 9.50 14.87
CA LYS A 275 17.01 8.40 15.66
C LYS A 275 15.99 7.27 15.83
N THR A 276 16.45 6.10 16.25
CA THR A 276 15.61 4.91 16.53
C THR A 276 14.40 5.29 17.39
N ALA A 277 13.20 4.90 16.96
CA ALA A 277 11.91 5.22 17.60
C ALA A 277 11.61 6.71 17.85
N GLN A 278 12.37 7.64 17.24
CA GLN A 278 12.11 9.07 17.36
C GLN A 278 10.92 9.49 16.50
N THR A 279 9.98 10.22 17.11
CA THR A 279 8.97 11.00 16.39
C THR A 279 9.44 12.45 16.27
N LEU A 280 9.44 12.99 15.05
CA LEU A 280 9.73 14.38 14.75
C LEU A 280 8.49 15.06 14.19
N ARG A 281 8.10 16.17 14.81
CA ARG A 281 7.12 17.11 14.27
C ARG A 281 7.74 17.93 13.15
N LEU A 282 7.17 17.86 11.95
CA LEU A 282 7.58 18.64 10.78
C LEU A 282 6.94 20.02 10.76
N ALA A 283 5.63 20.06 10.96
CA ALA A 283 4.81 21.26 10.86
C ALA A 283 3.58 21.16 11.76
N VAL A 284 3.05 22.33 12.13
CA VAL A 284 1.69 22.50 12.66
C VAL A 284 1.00 23.52 11.76
N VAL A 285 -0.16 23.16 11.23
CA VAL A 285 -1.04 24.11 10.53
C VAL A 285 -2.23 24.39 11.43
N GLU A 286 -2.49 25.66 11.67
CA GLU A 286 -3.67 26.10 12.42
C GLU A 286 -4.75 26.56 11.42
N ARG A 287 -5.98 26.09 11.62
CA ARG A 287 -7.17 26.50 10.88
C ARG A 287 -8.26 26.89 11.87
N LEU A 288 -9.01 27.93 11.55
CA LEU A 288 -10.23 28.23 12.27
C LEU A 288 -11.30 27.23 11.84
N ALA A 289 -12.01 26.64 12.79
CA ALA A 289 -13.21 25.87 12.51
C ALA A 289 -14.35 26.86 12.23
N GLU A 290 -14.53 27.24 10.97
CA GLU A 290 -15.65 28.08 10.51
C GLU A 290 -16.83 27.16 10.18
N ALA A 291 -17.82 27.08 11.08
CA ALA A 291 -19.00 26.27 10.84
C ALA A 291 -19.91 26.86 9.75
N SER A 292 -20.88 26.07 9.31
CA SER A 292 -22.10 26.58 8.69
C SER A 292 -23.20 26.51 9.74
N ASP A 293 -24.12 27.48 9.78
CA ASP A 293 -25.32 27.41 10.62
C ASP A 293 -26.26 26.26 10.23
N THR A 294 -26.15 25.76 8.98
CA THR A 294 -27.11 24.85 8.35
C THR A 294 -26.56 23.46 8.04
N HIS A 295 -25.23 23.26 8.02
CA HIS A 295 -24.63 22.01 7.51
C HIS A 295 -23.45 21.53 8.36
N LEU A 296 -23.20 20.21 8.36
CA LEU A 296 -21.97 19.65 8.90
C LEU A 296 -20.82 19.95 7.95
N LYS A 297 -19.72 20.55 8.44
CA LYS A 297 -18.49 20.68 7.66
C LYS A 297 -17.49 19.61 8.04
N LYS A 298 -16.86 18.99 7.03
CA LYS A 298 -15.75 18.04 7.20
C LYS A 298 -14.49 18.65 6.60
N LEU A 299 -13.53 18.98 7.46
CA LEU A 299 -12.23 19.48 7.06
C LEU A 299 -11.22 18.33 7.09
N ARG A 300 -10.81 17.85 5.93
CA ARG A 300 -9.78 16.82 5.77
C ARG A 300 -8.44 17.45 5.47
N ALA A 301 -7.40 16.96 6.14
CA ALA A 301 -6.03 17.36 5.88
C ALA A 301 -5.23 16.17 5.37
N ARG A 302 -4.60 16.37 4.21
CA ARG A 302 -3.65 15.44 3.60
C ARG A 302 -2.34 16.16 3.37
N ALA A 303 -1.21 15.49 3.53
CA ALA A 303 0.09 16.06 3.17
C ALA A 303 0.94 15.12 2.32
N ARG A 304 1.86 15.73 1.58
CA ARG A 304 2.84 15.07 0.73
C ARG A 304 4.18 15.72 1.01
N LEU A 305 5.14 14.94 1.50
CA LEU A 305 6.53 15.39 1.64
C LEU A 305 7.34 14.85 0.48
N ARG A 306 7.74 15.72 -0.45
CA ARG A 306 8.71 15.35 -1.48
C ARG A 306 10.13 15.48 -0.95
N PHE A 307 10.98 14.51 -1.29
CA PHE A 307 12.36 14.41 -0.84
C PHE A 307 13.24 13.79 -1.93
N HIS A 308 14.53 14.12 -1.92
CA HIS A 308 15.49 13.67 -2.93
C HIS A 308 15.96 12.23 -2.68
N SER A 309 16.26 11.87 -1.44
CA SER A 309 16.67 10.50 -1.07
C SER A 309 16.44 10.21 0.41
N ILE A 310 16.41 8.92 0.77
CA ILE A 310 16.33 8.48 2.17
C ILE A 310 17.33 7.34 2.42
N THR A 311 18.09 7.43 3.50
CA THR A 311 19.11 6.46 3.91
C THR A 311 18.77 5.86 5.27
N GLY A 312 18.87 4.54 5.39
CA GLY A 312 18.64 3.78 6.62
C GLY A 312 19.50 2.51 6.66
N PRO A 313 19.18 1.53 7.54
CA PRO A 313 19.93 0.28 7.63
C PRO A 313 19.78 -0.55 6.35
N GLY A 314 20.89 -1.09 5.85
CA GLY A 314 20.95 -1.88 4.61
C GLY A 314 21.06 -1.06 3.32
N GLY A 315 20.99 0.28 3.38
CA GLY A 315 21.17 1.16 2.23
C GLY A 315 20.17 2.32 2.19
N GLY A 316 20.19 3.06 1.09
CA GLY A 316 19.23 4.14 0.84
C GLY A 316 18.48 3.97 -0.47
N PHE A 317 17.34 4.64 -0.56
CA PHE A 317 16.65 4.89 -1.82
C PHE A 317 17.18 6.22 -2.39
N PRO A 318 17.98 6.20 -3.47
CA PRO A 318 18.73 7.36 -3.94
C PRO A 318 17.95 8.27 -4.90
N ASN A 319 16.68 7.96 -5.17
CA ASN A 319 15.87 8.64 -6.18
C ASN A 319 14.80 9.52 -5.54
N PRO A 320 14.39 10.64 -6.20
CA PRO A 320 13.34 11.51 -5.71
C PRO A 320 12.00 10.79 -5.47
N MET A 321 11.51 10.92 -4.24
CA MET A 321 10.36 10.19 -3.72
C MET A 321 9.43 11.12 -2.93
N GLU A 322 8.29 10.59 -2.50
CA GLU A 322 7.25 11.35 -1.81
C GLU A 322 6.66 10.48 -0.69
N LEU A 323 6.64 10.98 0.55
CA LEU A 323 5.86 10.37 1.63
C LEU A 323 4.45 10.96 1.59
N VAL A 324 3.44 10.10 1.50
CA VAL A 324 2.03 10.49 1.58
C VAL A 324 1.56 10.29 3.01
N PHE A 325 1.21 11.37 3.69
CA PHE A 325 0.69 11.30 5.05
C PHE A 325 -0.72 10.72 5.07
N GLU A 326 -1.02 9.93 6.10
CA GLU A 326 -2.38 9.41 6.33
C GLU A 326 -3.37 10.57 6.50
N GLU A 327 -4.46 10.57 5.74
CA GLU A 327 -5.46 11.64 5.79
C GLU A 327 -6.18 11.64 7.14
N THR A 328 -6.39 12.82 7.71
CA THR A 328 -7.15 12.99 8.96
C THR A 328 -8.34 13.93 8.74
N GLU A 329 -9.46 13.67 9.42
CA GLU A 329 -10.72 14.41 9.29
C GLU A 329 -11.06 15.09 10.62
N ALA A 330 -11.36 16.39 10.57
CA ALA A 330 -12.06 17.11 11.63
C ALA A 330 -13.50 17.40 11.19
N ARG A 331 -14.46 17.18 12.10
CA ARG A 331 -15.88 17.47 11.91
C ARG A 331 -16.24 18.75 12.67
N ILE A 332 -16.62 19.77 11.94
CA ILE A 332 -17.00 21.09 12.45
C ILE A 332 -18.53 21.13 12.52
N PHE A 333 -19.07 21.18 13.73
CA PHE A 333 -20.50 21.21 13.98
C PHE A 333 -21.02 22.65 14.09
N PRO A 334 -22.25 22.94 13.62
CA PRO A 334 -22.91 24.23 13.83
C PRO A 334 -22.97 24.61 15.32
N GLY A 335 -22.80 25.90 15.62
CA GLY A 335 -22.62 26.38 17.00
C GLY A 335 -23.80 26.11 17.95
N ASN A 336 -25.01 26.01 17.41
CA ASN A 336 -26.23 25.69 18.16
C ASN A 336 -26.29 24.25 18.71
N LEU A 337 -25.44 23.32 18.24
CA LEU A 337 -25.36 21.95 18.78
C LEU A 337 -24.35 21.79 19.92
N ALA A 338 -23.99 22.87 20.62
CA ALA A 338 -23.12 22.79 21.78
C ALA A 338 -23.66 21.86 22.89
N GLU A 339 -24.99 21.71 23.00
CA GLU A 339 -25.69 20.82 23.93
C GLU A 339 -25.74 19.35 23.44
N ALA A 340 -25.52 19.09 22.15
CA ALA A 340 -25.67 17.79 21.51
C ALA A 340 -24.61 16.74 21.94
N GLN A 341 -23.53 17.19 22.59
CA GLN A 341 -22.37 16.37 22.92
C GLN A 341 -22.52 15.58 24.23
N VAL A 342 -23.58 15.82 25.02
CA VAL A 342 -23.76 15.16 26.34
C VAL A 342 -24.37 13.77 26.20
N ASP A 343 -25.39 13.62 25.35
CA ASP A 343 -26.01 12.34 25.02
C ASP A 343 -26.46 12.37 23.54
N PRO A 344 -25.57 11.97 22.60
CA PRO A 344 -25.87 12.02 21.18
C PRO A 344 -27.04 11.13 20.76
N PHE A 345 -27.24 9.99 21.43
CA PHE A 345 -28.31 9.05 21.08
C PHE A 345 -29.68 9.58 21.50
N GLN A 346 -29.83 10.10 22.73
CA GLN A 346 -31.08 10.74 23.16
C GLN A 346 -31.38 12.00 22.35
N GLY A 347 -30.34 12.76 21.95
CA GLY A 347 -30.49 13.86 20.99
C GLY A 347 -31.04 13.40 19.64
N MET A 348 -30.51 12.30 19.08
CA MET A 348 -31.01 11.70 17.85
C MET A 348 -32.48 11.28 17.94
N LEU A 349 -32.89 10.67 19.06
CA LEU A 349 -34.28 10.27 19.28
C LEU A 349 -35.23 11.47 19.31
N ARG A 350 -34.86 12.54 20.02
CA ARG A 350 -35.66 13.78 20.04
C ARG A 350 -35.76 14.43 18.66
N ALA A 351 -34.68 14.41 17.88
CA ALA A 351 -34.68 14.93 16.51
C ALA A 351 -35.54 14.08 15.57
N LEU A 352 -35.58 12.74 15.75
CA LEU A 352 -36.48 11.85 15.02
C LEU A 352 -37.96 12.14 15.34
N ASP A 353 -38.30 12.28 16.63
CA ASP A 353 -39.66 12.60 17.07
C ASP A 353 -40.11 13.99 16.59
N ALA A 354 -39.19 14.97 16.54
CA ALA A 354 -39.43 16.32 16.04
C ALA A 354 -39.38 16.43 14.49
N GLN A 355 -39.03 15.36 13.78
CA GLN A 355 -38.78 15.33 12.33
C GLN A 355 -37.69 16.31 11.86
N ASP A 356 -36.74 16.67 12.75
CA ASP A 356 -35.59 17.52 12.43
C ASP A 356 -34.50 16.71 11.72
N ARG A 357 -34.57 16.70 10.39
CA ARG A 357 -33.61 16.04 9.49
C ARG A 357 -32.16 16.44 9.75
N LEU A 358 -31.91 17.71 10.04
CA LEU A 358 -30.56 18.23 10.27
C LEU A 358 -30.04 17.74 11.64
N GLY A 359 -30.85 17.87 12.69
CA GLY A 359 -30.59 17.30 13.99
C GLY A 359 -30.26 15.80 13.91
N VAL A 360 -31.13 14.98 13.30
CA VAL A 360 -30.93 13.53 13.16
C VAL A 360 -29.57 13.21 12.51
N TYR A 361 -29.23 13.89 11.42
CA TYR A 361 -27.96 13.70 10.73
C TYR A 361 -26.75 14.09 11.58
N LEU A 362 -26.82 15.20 12.29
CA LEU A 362 -25.71 15.68 13.13
C LEU A 362 -25.51 14.78 14.34
N PHE A 363 -26.60 14.39 15.02
CA PHE A 363 -26.54 13.43 16.11
C PHE A 363 -26.01 12.06 15.66
N ALA A 364 -26.42 11.57 14.48
CA ALA A 364 -25.89 10.33 13.90
C ALA A 364 -24.37 10.37 13.68
N ASN A 365 -23.78 11.53 13.37
CA ASN A 365 -22.31 11.72 13.27
C ASN A 365 -21.57 11.75 14.63
N LEU A 366 -22.31 11.81 15.75
CA LEU A 366 -21.82 11.86 17.13
C LEU A 366 -22.12 10.58 17.95
N VAL A 367 -22.96 9.67 17.45
CA VAL A 367 -23.30 8.39 18.12
C VAL A 367 -22.05 7.59 18.47
N THR A 368 -21.94 7.18 19.75
CA THR A 368 -20.80 6.41 20.25
C THR A 368 -20.84 4.95 19.78
N GLU A 369 -19.71 4.23 19.82
CA GLU A 369 -19.68 2.83 19.39
C GLU A 369 -20.63 1.93 20.20
N ALA A 370 -20.86 2.25 21.48
CA ALA A 370 -21.79 1.53 22.35
C ALA A 370 -23.25 1.71 21.92
N ASP A 371 -23.60 2.89 21.40
CA ASP A 371 -24.98 3.24 21.05
C ASP A 371 -25.33 2.92 19.59
N ARG A 372 -24.35 2.57 18.74
CA ARG A 372 -24.56 2.29 17.30
C ARG A 372 -25.68 1.28 17.02
N GLY A 373 -25.82 0.24 17.85
CA GLY A 373 -26.90 -0.75 17.70
C GLY A 373 -28.28 -0.12 17.88
N MET A 374 -28.50 0.55 19.01
CA MET A 374 -29.77 1.23 19.33
C MET A 374 -30.07 2.36 18.33
N ALA A 375 -29.05 3.11 17.89
CA ALA A 375 -29.19 4.14 16.87
C ALA A 375 -29.61 3.54 15.51
N THR A 376 -29.02 2.41 15.11
CA THR A 376 -29.39 1.69 13.88
C THR A 376 -30.85 1.23 13.93
N GLU A 377 -31.29 0.65 15.05
CA GLU A 377 -32.69 0.23 15.27
C GLU A 377 -33.68 1.40 15.23
N ALA A 378 -33.33 2.54 15.85
CA ALA A 378 -34.17 3.73 15.85
C ALA A 378 -34.35 4.32 14.44
N LEU A 379 -33.24 4.47 13.69
CA LEU A 379 -33.26 4.93 12.29
C LEU A 379 -34.02 3.94 11.38
N MET A 380 -33.87 2.64 11.61
CA MET A 380 -34.65 1.57 10.96
C MET A 380 -36.15 1.71 11.18
N LYS A 381 -36.56 1.92 12.43
CA LYS A 381 -37.96 2.08 12.82
C LYS A 381 -38.58 3.32 12.18
N ALA A 382 -37.83 4.43 12.15
CA ALA A 382 -38.24 5.66 11.47
C ALA A 382 -38.38 5.46 9.95
N LEU A 383 -37.44 4.75 9.31
CA LEU A 383 -37.49 4.48 7.86
C LEU A 383 -38.68 3.58 7.46
N LYS A 384 -39.12 2.70 8.36
CA LYS A 384 -40.31 1.84 8.19
C LYS A 384 -41.63 2.57 8.52
N HIS A 385 -41.59 3.84 8.94
CA HIS A 385 -42.80 4.57 9.34
C HIS A 385 -43.64 5.00 8.10
N PRO A 386 -44.97 4.78 8.08
CA PRO A 386 -45.80 5.05 6.89
C PRO A 386 -45.83 6.51 6.39
N GLN A 387 -45.36 7.46 7.21
CA GLN A 387 -45.32 8.88 6.87
C GLN A 387 -43.96 9.37 6.34
N ALA A 388 -42.92 8.52 6.33
CA ALA A 388 -41.61 8.90 5.81
C ALA A 388 -41.68 9.13 4.29
N ASN A 389 -41.44 10.36 3.84
CA ASN A 389 -41.39 10.68 2.41
C ASN A 389 -40.04 10.27 1.79
N GLU A 390 -39.88 10.37 0.45
CA GLU A 390 -38.63 9.94 -0.22
C GLU A 390 -37.40 10.76 0.22
N GLU A 391 -37.59 11.98 0.72
CA GLU A 391 -36.51 12.84 1.21
C GLU A 391 -36.09 12.43 2.62
N ASP A 392 -37.03 12.21 3.55
CA ASP A 392 -36.75 11.62 4.87
C ASP A 392 -36.07 10.25 4.72
N GLY A 393 -36.57 9.43 3.79
CA GLY A 393 -35.99 8.13 3.46
C GLY A 393 -34.60 8.21 2.81
N ARG A 394 -34.17 9.36 2.27
CA ARG A 394 -32.77 9.60 1.87
C ARG A 394 -31.92 9.97 3.08
N VAL A 395 -32.37 10.93 3.88
CA VAL A 395 -31.68 11.36 5.10
C VAL A 395 -31.43 10.19 6.05
N LEU A 396 -32.46 9.37 6.33
CA LEU A 396 -32.34 8.23 7.23
C LEU A 396 -31.37 7.15 6.71
N ARG A 397 -31.31 6.90 5.39
CA ARG A 397 -30.32 5.98 4.80
C ARG A 397 -28.89 6.53 4.88
N ASN A 398 -28.71 7.84 4.70
CA ASN A 398 -27.42 8.50 4.90
C ASN A 398 -26.99 8.43 6.38
N CYS A 399 -27.91 8.64 7.32
CA CYS A 399 -27.65 8.47 8.76
C CYS A 399 -27.25 7.03 9.11
N LEU A 400 -27.93 6.02 8.55
CA LEU A 400 -27.56 4.60 8.70
C LEU A 400 -26.14 4.33 8.17
N ALA A 401 -25.77 4.95 7.04
CA ALA A 401 -24.43 4.85 6.49
C ALA A 401 -23.35 5.44 7.42
N VAL A 402 -23.64 6.59 8.02
CA VAL A 402 -22.77 7.22 9.02
C VAL A 402 -22.62 6.37 10.29
N VAL A 403 -23.71 5.84 10.83
CA VAL A 403 -23.71 5.08 12.10
C VAL A 403 -23.02 3.72 11.97
N THR A 404 -23.19 3.03 10.84
CA THR A 404 -22.70 1.64 10.66
C THR A 404 -21.46 1.51 9.77
N GLY A 405 -21.10 2.56 9.01
CA GLY A 405 -20.02 2.53 8.02
C GLY A 405 -20.33 1.76 6.72
N GLN A 406 -21.57 1.31 6.52
CA GLN A 406 -21.98 0.57 5.32
C GLN A 406 -22.72 1.48 4.31
N ALA A 407 -22.66 1.15 3.01
CA ALA A 407 -23.38 1.91 2.00
C ALA A 407 -24.84 1.42 1.83
N PHE A 408 -25.82 2.23 2.25
CA PHE A 408 -27.25 1.89 2.12
C PHE A 408 -27.83 2.39 0.80
N GLY A 409 -27.75 1.56 -0.23
CA GLY A 409 -28.43 1.80 -1.51
C GLY A 409 -29.95 1.69 -1.42
N LYS A 410 -30.64 1.93 -2.55
CA LYS A 410 -32.11 1.73 -2.66
C LYS A 410 -32.52 0.24 -2.57
N ASN A 411 -31.61 -0.72 -2.74
CA ASN A 411 -31.91 -2.16 -2.68
C ASN A 411 -32.16 -2.65 -1.24
N GLU A 412 -33.18 -3.49 -1.06
CA GLU A 412 -33.57 -4.07 0.24
C GLU A 412 -32.62 -5.17 0.78
N GLU A 413 -31.45 -5.37 0.18
CA GLU A 413 -30.51 -6.44 0.59
C GLU A 413 -30.02 -6.26 2.04
N TRP A 414 -29.89 -5.02 2.50
CA TRP A 414 -29.52 -4.70 3.88
C TRP A 414 -30.65 -4.95 4.89
N LEU A 415 -31.93 -4.83 4.48
CA LEU A 415 -33.07 -5.24 5.31
C LEU A 415 -33.02 -6.75 5.56
N ARG A 416 -32.66 -7.54 4.54
CA ARG A 416 -32.45 -8.99 4.66
C ARG A 416 -31.25 -9.33 5.54
N TRP A 417 -30.17 -8.54 5.50
CA TRP A 417 -29.03 -8.69 6.43
C TRP A 417 -29.44 -8.41 7.87
N HIS A 418 -30.16 -7.32 8.13
CA HIS A 418 -30.67 -6.98 9.47
C HIS A 418 -31.60 -8.06 10.02
N ASP A 419 -32.54 -8.54 9.21
CA ASP A 419 -33.48 -9.61 9.58
C ASP A 419 -32.79 -10.98 9.76
N ALA A 420 -31.54 -11.13 9.30
CA ALA A 420 -30.69 -12.29 9.55
C ALA A 420 -29.82 -12.15 10.81
N GLN A 421 -29.43 -10.93 11.21
CA GLN A 421 -28.71 -10.69 12.47
C GLN A 421 -29.66 -10.72 13.68
N SER A 422 -30.85 -10.13 13.56
CA SER A 422 -31.88 -10.11 14.62
C SER A 422 -32.56 -11.48 14.88
N ARG A 423 -32.12 -12.53 14.18
CA ARG A 423 -32.51 -13.94 14.41
C ARG A 423 -31.39 -14.76 15.06
N LYS A 424 -30.31 -14.13 15.50
CA LYS A 424 -29.24 -14.71 16.33
C LYS A 424 -29.34 -14.18 17.75
#